data_AF-A0A854CQL8-F1
#
_entry.id   AF-A0A854CQL8-F1
#
_cell.length_a   1.000
_cell.length_b   1.000
_cell.length_c   1.000
_cell.angle_alpha   90.00
_cell.angle_beta   90.00
_cell.angle_gamma   90.00
#
_symmetry.space_group_name_H-M   'P 1'
#
loop_
_entity.id
_entity.type
_entity.pdbx_description
1 polymer ?
#
loop_
_entity_poly.entity_id
_entity_poly.type
_entity_poly.pdbx_seq_one_letter_code
_entity_poly.pdbx_strand_id
1 'polypeptide(L)' 'MNKPRLETVIEHYRVTRRDNFAASQRLEGIKTPATVDNDQSPLPSKEALRKKYLALSAQDERQVGSRC' A
#
# COMPACT_ATOMS: atom_id res chain seq x y z
N MET A 1 -4.47 -27.41 -23.12
CA MET A 1 -3.99 -26.01 -23.04
C MET A 1 -2.49 -26.02 -22.79
N ASN A 2 -1.72 -25.27 -23.59
CA ASN A 2 -0.29 -25.06 -23.31
C ASN A 2 -0.16 -24.03 -22.19
N LYS A 3 0.69 -24.31 -21.19
CA LYS A 3 0.97 -23.35 -20.12
C LYS A 3 1.72 -22.13 -20.70
N PRO A 4 1.38 -20.90 -20.30
CA PRO A 4 2.11 -19.72 -20.72
C PRO A 4 3.55 -19.77 -20.20
N ARG A 5 4.46 -19.09 -20.90
CA ARG A 5 5.86 -18.94 -20.47
C ARG A 5 5.92 -18.08 -19.20
N LEU A 6 6.90 -18.35 -18.35
CA LEU A 6 7.09 -17.61 -17.09
C LEU A 6 7.20 -16.10 -17.31
N GLU A 7 7.94 -15.68 -18.33
CA GLU A 7 8.11 -14.26 -18.69
C GLU A 7 6.78 -13.57 -18.96
N THR A 8 5.90 -14.22 -19.73
CA THR A 8 4.55 -13.72 -20.04
C THR A 8 3.70 -13.58 -18.79
N VAL A 9 3.82 -14.51 -17.84
CA VAL A 9 3.09 -14.45 -16.57
C VAL A 9 3.61 -13.29 -15.70
N ILE A 10 4.93 -13.10 -15.65
CA ILE A 10 5.55 -12.00 -14.90
C ILE A 10 5.14 -10.65 -15.48
N GLU A 11 5.15 -10.51 -16.80
CA GLU A 11 4.74 -9.29 -17.48
C GLU A 11 3.27 -8.97 -17.21
N HIS A 12 2.38 -9.96 -17.38
CA HIS A 12 0.97 -9.80 -17.06
C HIS A 12 0.73 -9.40 -15.60
N TYR A 13 1.46 -10.01 -14.66
CA TYR A 13 1.39 -9.66 -13.25
C TYR A 13 1.81 -8.21 -13.00
N ARG A 14 2.93 -7.75 -13.59
CA ARG A 14 3.41 -6.37 -13.43
C ARG A 14 2.40 -5.34 -13.91
N VAL A 15 1.71 -5.62 -15.01
CA VAL A 15 0.67 -4.75 -15.58
C VAL A 15 -0.57 -4.69 -14.68
N THR A 16 -1.02 -5.82 -14.15
CA THR A 16 -2.35 -5.92 -13.50
C THR A 16 -2.34 -5.81 -11.97
N ARG A 17 -1.19 -6.00 -11.31
CA ARG A 17 -1.10 -6.11 -9.84
C ARG A 17 -1.71 -4.92 -9.08
N ARG A 18 -1.62 -3.70 -9.62
CA ARG A 18 -2.12 -2.49 -8.96
C ARG A 18 -3.62 -2.35 -9.05
N ASP A 19 -4.17 -2.56 -10.25
CA ASP A 19 -5.62 -2.52 -10.47
C ASP A 19 -6.32 -3.59 -9.63
N ASN A 20 -5.71 -4.78 -9.56
CA ASN A 20 -6.18 -5.86 -8.71
C ASN A 20 -6.10 -5.48 -7.23
N PHE A 21 -5.01 -4.86 -6.77
CA PHE A 21 -4.91 -4.37 -5.40
C PHE A 21 -5.99 -3.34 -5.08
N ALA A 22 -6.16 -2.32 -5.93
CA ALA A 22 -7.19 -1.30 -5.76
C ALA A 22 -8.61 -1.87 -5.81
N ALA A 23 -8.85 -2.91 -6.62
CA ALA A 23 -10.10 -3.66 -6.63
C ALA A 23 -10.33 -4.39 -5.30
N SER A 24 -9.32 -5.09 -4.78
CA SER A 24 -9.41 -5.77 -3.48
C SER A 24 -9.70 -4.80 -2.34
N GLN A 25 -9.06 -3.63 -2.31
CA GLN A 25 -9.34 -2.59 -1.31
C GLN A 25 -10.79 -2.11 -1.38
N ARG A 26 -11.36 -1.96 -2.59
CA ARG A 26 -12.77 -1.59 -2.77
C ARG A 26 -13.73 -2.66 -2.24
N LEU A 27 -13.39 -3.94 -2.38
CA LEU A 27 -14.20 -5.04 -1.82
C LEU A 27 -14.23 -5.01 -0.28
N GLU A 28 -13.17 -4.50 0.34
CA GLU A 28 -13.10 -4.28 1.79
C GLU A 28 -13.77 -2.96 2.24
N GLY A 29 -14.37 -2.21 1.30
CA GLY A 29 -15.00 -0.92 1.59
C GLY A 29 -14.01 0.25 1.75
N ILE A 30 -12.73 0.02 1.45
CA ILE A 30 -11.67 1.03 1.58
C ILE A 30 -11.67 1.90 0.32
N LYS A 31 -11.92 3.20 0.50
CA LYS A 31 -11.78 4.20 -0.57
C LYS A 31 -10.30 4.57 -0.74
N THR A 32 -9.53 3.71 -1.40
CA THR A 32 -8.16 4.06 -1.80
C THR A 32 -8.18 5.09 -2.92
N PRO A 33 -7.50 6.25 -2.79
CA PRO A 33 -7.23 7.11 -3.94
C PRO A 33 -6.40 6.34 -4.97
N ALA A 34 -6.53 6.69 -6.25
CA ALA A 34 -5.79 6.04 -7.33
C ALA A 34 -4.30 5.96 -6.98
N THR A 35 -3.74 4.75 -7.03
CA THR A 35 -2.32 4.52 -6.78
C THR A 35 -1.51 5.40 -7.73
N VAL A 36 -0.81 6.38 -7.17
CA VAL A 36 0.04 7.30 -7.92
C VAL A 36 1.11 6.48 -8.64
N ASP A 37 1.25 6.69 -9.95
CA ASP A 37 2.28 6.08 -10.79
C ASP A 37 3.67 6.48 -10.29
N ASN A 38 4.24 5.67 -9.40
CA ASN A 38 5.66 5.75 -9.08
C ASN A 38 6.20 4.37 -8.78
N ASP A 39 6.22 3.50 -9.81
CA ASP A 39 7.07 2.30 -9.80
C ASP A 39 8.57 2.66 -9.60
N GLN A 40 8.95 3.93 -9.78
CA GLN A 40 10.32 4.40 -9.61
C GLN A 40 10.66 4.89 -8.20
N SER A 41 9.68 5.10 -7.31
CA SER A 41 10.02 5.48 -5.95
C SER A 41 10.48 4.23 -5.18
N PRO A 42 11.70 4.23 -4.59
CA PRO A 42 12.14 3.12 -3.76
C PRO A 42 11.17 2.92 -2.60
N LEU A 43 10.91 1.66 -2.27
CA LEU A 43 10.11 1.33 -1.08
C LEU A 43 10.71 2.02 0.15
N PRO A 44 9.90 2.61 1.03
CA PRO A 44 10.41 3.25 2.23
C PRO A 44 11.16 2.23 3.09
N SER A 45 12.29 2.64 3.67
CA SER A 45 13.05 1.78 4.57
C SER A 45 12.23 1.45 5.82
N LYS A 46 12.57 0.34 6.49
CA LYS A 46 11.97 -0.06 7.77
C LYS A 46 12.03 1.07 8.81
N GLU A 47 13.14 1.80 8.84
CA GLU A 47 13.33 2.95 9.75
C GLU A 47 12.44 4.13 9.38
N ALA A 48 12.27 4.43 8.09
CA ALA A 48 11.38 5.48 7.62
C ALA A 48 9.91 5.18 7.99
N LEU A 49 9.49 3.92 7.85
CA LEU A 49 8.16 3.48 8.27
C LEU A 49 7.97 3.60 9.78
N ARG A 50 8.95 3.13 10.57
CA ARG A 50 8.92 3.27 12.04
C ARG A 50 8.79 4.72 12.47
N LYS A 51 9.60 5.62 11.90
CA LYS A 51 9.56 7.05 12.21
C LYS A 51 8.17 7.66 11.92
N LYS A 52 7.56 7.30 10.79
CA LYS A 52 6.24 7.82 10.40
C LYS A 52 5.13 7.35 11.37
N TYR A 53 5.07 6.05 11.66
CA TYR A 53 3.95 5.47 12.42
C TYR A 53 4.12 5.53 13.94
N LEU A 54 5.36 5.52 14.47
CA LEU A 54 5.59 5.76 15.91
C LEU A 54 5.37 7.23 16.30
N ALA A 55 5.53 8.17 15.38
CA ALA A 55 5.19 9.57 15.64
C ALA A 55 3.67 9.78 15.79
N LEU A 56 2.86 8.98 15.08
CA LEU A 56 1.39 9.06 15.12
C LEU A 56 0.81 8.52 16.44
N SER A 57 1.36 7.43 16.98
CA SER A 57 0.92 6.90 18.29
C SER A 57 1.15 7.89 19.44
N ALA A 58 2.17 8.75 19.35
CA ALA A 58 2.48 9.77 20.36
C ALA A 58 1.66 11.08 20.21
N GLN A 59 0.88 11.23 19.15
CA GLN A 59 -0.03 12.38 18.96
C GLN A 59 -1.46 12.06 19.42
N ASP A 60 -1.91 10.82 19.25
CA ASP A 60 -3.24 10.39 19.74
C ASP A 60 -3.31 10.39 21.27
N GLU A 61 -2.25 10.02 21.99
CA GLU A 61 -2.25 10.08 23.46
C GLU A 61 -2.32 11.50 24.02
N ARG A 62 -1.84 12.51 23.29
CA ARG A 62 -1.88 13.91 23.74
C ARG A 62 -3.26 14.56 23.63
N GLN A 63 -4.18 14.02 22.81
CA GLN A 63 -5.55 14.52 22.73
C GLN A 63 -6.49 13.85 23.74
N VAL A 64 -6.23 12.59 24.13
CA VAL A 64 -7.08 11.86 25.08
C VAL A 64 -6.81 12.30 26.53
N GLY A 65 -5.62 12.80 26.84
CA GLY A 65 -5.26 13.29 28.18
C GLY A 65 -5.80 14.66 28.60
N SER A 66 -6.60 15.35 27.78
CA SER A 66 -7.15 16.69 28.08
C SER A 66 -8.68 16.72 28.21
N ARG A 67 -9.30 15.56 28.47
CA ARG A 67 -10.73 15.44 28.79
C ARG A 67 -10.95 14.54 30.00
N CYS A 68 -10.42 14.94 31.16
CA CYS A 68 -10.89 14.56 32.49
C CYS A 68 -10.62 15.73 33.43
#